data_AF-A0A0C3JJ27-F1
#
_entry.id   AF-A0A0C3JJ27-F1
#
_cell.length_a   1.000
_cell.length_b   1.000
_cell.length_c   1.000
_cell.angle_alpha   90.00
_cell.angle_beta   90.00
_cell.angle_gamma   90.00
#
_symmetry.space_group_name_H-M   'P 1'
#
loop_
_entity.id
_entity.type
_entity.pdbx_description
1 polymer ?
#
loop_
_entity_poly.entity_id
_entity_poly.type
_entity_poly.pdbx_seq_one_letter_code
_entity_poly.pdbx_strand_id
1 'polypeptide(L)'
;MKVVKELHITTMTNIRIDKLAKKAKESRELALASSTSDQPLLTGTNSTTCRHICFINANLPEELQEDRRWSKQMLPTLLMWAGSFPDPWAIPDLELMTALRIIMTSLVSDFNSHVCPGMPTFMLATWQLGLWHSNFSSTAITLIAHFLASDPDDDAQSATAVRWTCNELIDGLLSFLYQDLDATNLAHAYQSHFILQLFAHAHLWPCIRCPDIPGLGTNAMKKHAVRGVLSLCAAAVHNSLSVIDLQF
;
A
#
# COMPACT_ATOMS: atom_id res chain seq x y z
N MET A 1 -21.68 29.87 -38.75
CA MET A 1 -21.20 28.47 -38.68
C MET A 1 -20.12 28.40 -37.62
N LYS A 2 -20.36 27.69 -36.51
CA LYS A 2 -19.33 27.43 -35.48
C LYS A 2 -18.58 26.17 -35.92
N VAL A 3 -17.27 26.30 -36.08
CA VAL A 3 -16.37 25.17 -36.31
C VAL A 3 -16.23 24.42 -34.99
N VAL A 4 -16.80 23.22 -34.93
CA VAL A 4 -16.60 22.27 -33.84
C VAL A 4 -15.23 21.64 -34.07
N LYS A 5 -14.27 21.87 -33.16
CA LYS A 5 -13.00 21.15 -33.13
C LYS A 5 -13.28 19.73 -32.64
N GLU A 6 -13.03 18.74 -33.49
CA GLU A 6 -12.97 17.34 -33.08
C GLU A 6 -11.78 17.15 -32.15
N LEU A 7 -12.06 16.66 -30.94
CA LEU A 7 -11.06 16.23 -29.98
C LEU A 7 -10.56 14.85 -30.43
N HIS A 8 -9.26 14.72 -30.72
CA HIS A 8 -8.64 13.44 -31.00
C HIS A 8 -8.60 12.59 -29.72
N ILE A 9 -9.42 11.54 -29.69
CA ILE A 9 -9.50 10.58 -28.59
C ILE A 9 -8.51 9.44 -28.90
N THR A 10 -7.40 9.41 -28.18
CA THR A 10 -6.48 8.26 -28.20
C THR A 10 -6.98 7.23 -27.18
N THR A 11 -7.79 6.30 -27.65
CA THR A 11 -8.18 5.11 -26.89
C THR A 11 -6.92 4.31 -26.53
N MET A 12 -6.53 4.28 -25.24
CA MET A 12 -5.46 3.40 -24.73
C MET A 12 -5.90 1.94 -24.79
N THR A 13 -5.85 1.35 -25.97
CA THR A 13 -6.10 -0.08 -26.18
C THR A 13 -4.90 -0.87 -25.65
N ASN A 14 -5.16 -1.76 -24.67
CA ASN A 14 -4.56 -3.04 -24.23
C ASN A 14 -3.12 -3.51 -24.65
N ILE A 15 -2.40 -2.83 -25.54
CA ILE A 15 -1.06 -3.15 -26.03
C ILE A 15 0.03 -2.92 -24.95
N ARG A 16 -0.25 -2.13 -23.90
CA ARG A 16 0.74 -1.77 -22.86
C ARG A 16 0.92 -2.78 -21.73
N ILE A 17 0.06 -3.79 -21.59
CA ILE A 17 0.10 -4.72 -20.45
C ILE A 17 1.34 -5.63 -20.48
N ASP A 18 1.74 -6.14 -21.64
CA ASP A 18 2.91 -7.03 -21.75
C ASP A 18 4.24 -6.29 -21.53
N LYS A 19 4.28 -4.98 -21.83
CA LYS A 19 5.49 -4.15 -21.68
C LYS A 19 5.74 -3.77 -20.21
N LEU A 20 4.69 -3.64 -19.39
CA LEU A 20 4.78 -3.35 -17.96
C LEU A 20 5.25 -4.56 -17.13
N ALA A 21 4.82 -5.77 -17.49
CA ALA A 21 5.24 -7.00 -16.82
C ALA A 21 6.75 -7.28 -16.98
N LYS A 22 7.34 -6.89 -18.12
CA LYS A 22 8.77 -7.07 -18.41
C LYS A 22 9.66 -6.09 -17.62
N LYS A 23 9.22 -4.83 -17.45
CA LYS A 23 9.99 -3.77 -16.79
C LYS A 23 9.99 -3.88 -15.25
N ALA A 24 8.91 -4.39 -14.66
CA ALA A 24 8.84 -4.66 -13.22
C ALA A 24 9.83 -5.75 -12.74
N LYS A 25 10.25 -6.64 -13.65
CA LYS A 25 11.27 -7.65 -13.36
C LYS A 25 12.68 -7.07 -13.29
N GLU A 26 12.97 -6.04 -14.09
CA GLU A 26 14.29 -5.38 -14.17
C GLU A 26 14.53 -4.42 -13.00
N SER A 27 13.51 -3.69 -12.54
CA SER A 27 13.62 -2.83 -11.34
C SER A 27 13.91 -3.64 -10.05
N ARG A 28 13.54 -4.92 -10.02
CA ARG A 28 13.79 -5.83 -8.89
C ARG A 28 15.24 -6.27 -8.78
N GLU A 29 15.97 -6.41 -9.89
CA GLU A 29 17.39 -6.78 -9.87
C GLU A 29 18.27 -5.61 -9.41
N LEU A 30 17.89 -4.38 -9.74
CA LEU A 30 18.61 -3.17 -9.30
C LEU A 30 18.43 -2.87 -7.80
N ALA A 31 17.25 -3.17 -7.23
CA ALA A 31 16.99 -2.99 -5.80
C ALA A 31 17.70 -4.03 -4.92
N LEU A 32 18.02 -5.22 -5.46
CA LEU A 32 18.81 -6.24 -4.76
C LEU A 32 20.31 -5.94 -4.75
N ALA A 33 20.80 -5.14 -5.70
CA ALA A 33 22.22 -4.83 -5.84
C ALA A 33 22.71 -3.66 -4.96
N SER A 34 21.81 -2.84 -4.39
CA SER A 34 22.20 -1.64 -3.61
C SER A 34 22.27 -1.84 -2.08
N SER A 35 22.00 -3.04 -1.57
CA SER A 35 22.01 -3.33 -0.13
C SER A 35 23.35 -3.92 0.34
N THR A 36 24.43 -3.15 0.17
CA THR A 36 25.67 -3.35 0.93
C THR A 36 26.34 -1.98 1.10
N SER A 37 26.09 -1.33 2.23
CA SER A 37 26.90 -0.18 2.67
C SER A 37 26.90 -0.14 4.19
N ASP A 38 27.97 -0.68 4.76
CA ASP A 38 28.31 -0.55 6.18
C ASP A 38 28.69 0.91 6.48
N GLN A 39 28.15 1.49 7.55
CA GLN A 39 28.67 2.73 8.14
C GLN A 39 28.71 2.68 9.67
N PRO A 40 29.64 3.43 10.29
CA PRO A 40 30.22 3.06 11.58
C PRO A 40 29.57 3.77 12.75
N LEU A 41 29.68 3.10 13.90
CA LEU A 41 29.27 3.48 15.23
C LEU A 41 29.93 4.80 15.69
N LEU A 42 29.12 5.79 16.09
CA LEU A 42 29.58 6.99 16.78
C LEU A 42 29.21 6.95 18.28
N THR A 43 30.22 7.22 19.10
CA THR A 43 30.19 7.19 20.57
C THR A 43 30.03 8.61 21.14
N GLY A 44 29.21 8.75 22.18
CA GLY A 44 29.07 9.95 23.03
C GLY A 44 27.73 10.67 22.83
N THR A 45 27.03 11.25 23.80
CA THR A 45 27.29 11.48 25.23
C THR A 45 25.92 11.70 25.91
N ASN A 46 25.87 11.52 27.23
CA ASN A 46 24.70 11.46 28.10
C ASN A 46 23.68 12.60 27.89
N SER A 47 22.57 12.27 27.25
CA SER A 47 21.29 12.97 27.39
C SER A 47 20.32 11.99 28.02
N THR A 48 19.52 12.42 29.00
CA THR A 48 18.35 11.71 29.53
C THR A 48 17.29 11.67 28.44
N THR A 49 17.61 10.95 27.38
CA THR A 49 16.76 10.65 26.25
C THR A 49 15.77 9.61 26.74
N CYS A 50 14.48 9.88 26.54
CA CYS A 50 13.52 8.80 26.38
C CYS A 50 14.12 7.87 25.33
N ARG A 51 14.72 6.76 25.76
CA ARG A 51 15.22 5.74 24.82
C ARG A 51 14.00 5.29 24.07
N HIS A 52 13.84 5.73 22.83
CA HIS A 52 12.88 5.13 21.92
C HIS A 52 13.24 3.65 21.85
N ILE A 53 12.46 2.82 22.56
CA ILE A 53 12.68 1.39 22.58
C ILE A 53 12.38 0.92 21.16
N CYS A 54 13.43 0.58 20.42
CA CYS A 54 13.31 -0.02 19.11
C CYS A 54 13.10 -1.52 19.32
N PHE A 55 11.86 -1.97 19.14
CA PHE A 55 11.56 -3.39 19.13
C PHE A 55 11.98 -3.99 17.79
N ILE A 56 12.66 -5.12 17.85
CA ILE A 56 13.01 -5.95 16.69
C ILE A 56 12.31 -7.31 16.82
N ASN A 57 12.29 -8.09 15.74
CA ASN A 57 11.66 -9.42 15.73
C ASN A 57 12.20 -10.35 16.83
N ALA A 58 13.46 -10.17 17.28
CA ALA A 58 14.04 -10.94 18.38
C ALA A 58 13.40 -10.65 19.76
N ASN A 59 12.65 -9.56 19.89
CA ASN A 59 11.89 -9.24 21.10
C ASN A 59 10.48 -9.87 21.11
N LEU A 60 10.09 -10.56 20.05
CA LEU A 60 8.84 -11.31 20.01
C LEU A 60 8.97 -12.58 20.87
N PRO A 61 7.86 -13.11 21.41
CA PRO A 61 7.79 -14.45 21.96
C PRO A 61 8.39 -15.49 21.00
N GLU A 62 9.10 -16.48 21.53
CA GLU A 62 9.82 -17.50 20.75
C GLU A 62 8.88 -18.24 19.78
N GLU A 63 7.65 -18.48 20.21
CA GLU A 63 6.61 -19.17 19.46
C GLU A 63 6.21 -18.41 18.17
N LEU A 64 6.39 -17.08 18.14
CA LEU A 64 6.16 -16.28 16.93
C LEU A 64 7.39 -16.22 16.02
N GLN A 65 8.58 -16.51 16.56
CA GLN A 65 9.81 -16.59 15.78
C GLN A 65 9.93 -17.93 15.05
N GLU A 66 9.44 -19.01 15.67
CA GLU A 66 9.36 -20.35 15.07
C GLU A 66 8.72 -20.32 13.68
N ASP A 67 9.30 -21.06 12.72
CA ASP A 67 8.87 -21.17 11.32
C ASP A 67 8.65 -19.85 10.56
N ARG A 68 9.09 -18.73 11.16
CA ARG A 68 8.76 -17.37 10.76
C ARG A 68 7.25 -17.08 10.83
N ARG A 69 6.54 -17.62 11.83
CA ARG A 69 5.08 -17.41 12.02
C ARG A 69 4.69 -15.94 12.01
N TRP A 70 5.49 -15.08 12.64
CA TRP A 70 5.31 -13.63 12.60
C TRP A 70 5.15 -13.11 11.17
N SER A 71 6.14 -13.33 10.30
CA SER A 71 6.14 -12.76 8.95
C SER A 71 5.32 -13.55 7.94
N LYS A 72 5.18 -14.87 8.10
CA LYS A 72 4.47 -15.72 7.13
C LYS A 72 2.98 -15.83 7.37
N GLN A 73 2.53 -15.64 8.61
CA GLN A 73 1.13 -15.92 8.99
C GLN A 73 0.52 -14.72 9.72
N MET A 74 1.17 -14.26 10.80
CA MET A 74 0.62 -13.20 11.64
C MET A 74 0.50 -11.87 10.89
N LEU A 75 1.56 -11.41 10.22
CA LEU A 75 1.52 -10.17 9.43
C LEU A 75 0.49 -10.24 8.29
N PRO A 76 0.47 -11.25 7.41
CA PRO A 76 -0.56 -11.36 6.38
C PRO A 76 -1.99 -11.32 6.93
N THR A 77 -2.26 -11.97 8.07
CA THR A 77 -3.58 -11.90 8.69
C THR A 77 -3.89 -10.54 9.27
N LEU A 78 -2.92 -9.91 9.95
CA LEU A 78 -3.08 -8.57 10.50
C LEU A 78 -3.40 -7.55 9.40
N LEU A 79 -2.69 -7.60 8.28
CA LEU A 79 -2.90 -6.68 7.16
C LEU A 79 -4.26 -6.91 6.48
N MET A 80 -4.67 -8.18 6.30
CA MET A 80 -6.00 -8.53 5.78
C MET A 80 -7.10 -8.00 6.70
N TRP A 81 -6.93 -8.18 8.01
CA TRP A 81 -7.86 -7.66 9.02
C TRP A 81 -7.93 -6.13 9.03
N ALA A 82 -6.77 -5.45 9.02
CA ALA A 82 -6.71 -3.99 8.99
C ALA A 82 -7.38 -3.42 7.73
N GLY A 83 -7.17 -4.06 6.57
CA GLY A 83 -7.81 -3.69 5.31
C GLY A 83 -9.34 -3.80 5.31
N SER A 84 -9.90 -4.58 6.25
CA SER A 84 -11.35 -4.73 6.38
C SER A 84 -12.06 -3.53 7.03
N PHE A 85 -11.31 -2.63 7.67
CA PHE A 85 -11.89 -1.48 8.37
C PHE A 85 -12.46 -0.46 7.37
N PRO A 86 -13.58 0.20 7.70
CA PRO A 86 -14.05 1.34 6.91
C PRO A 86 -13.02 2.45 6.78
N ASP A 87 -12.27 2.70 7.87
CA ASP A 87 -11.11 3.59 7.90
C ASP A 87 -9.88 2.81 8.40
N PRO A 88 -9.00 2.34 7.50
CA PRO A 88 -7.81 1.60 7.89
C PRO A 88 -6.74 2.46 8.56
N TRP A 89 -6.84 3.81 8.52
CA TRP A 89 -5.85 4.70 9.12
C TRP A 89 -5.99 4.82 10.63
N ALA A 90 -7.22 4.72 11.14
CA ALA A 90 -7.56 4.99 12.52
C ALA A 90 -8.07 3.72 13.23
N ILE A 91 -7.22 2.69 13.30
CA ILE A 91 -7.54 1.45 14.02
C ILE A 91 -7.40 1.70 15.53
N PRO A 92 -8.46 1.53 16.34
CA PRO A 92 -8.36 1.71 17.78
C PRO A 92 -7.45 0.66 18.43
N ASP A 93 -6.65 1.06 19.42
CA ASP A 93 -5.73 0.17 20.13
C ASP A 93 -6.43 -1.08 20.69
N LEU A 94 -7.65 -0.92 21.22
CA LEU A 94 -8.44 -2.03 21.76
C LEU A 94 -8.79 -3.08 20.68
N GLU A 95 -9.15 -2.62 19.48
CA GLU A 95 -9.45 -3.49 18.34
C GLU A 95 -8.18 -4.22 17.88
N LEU A 96 -7.06 -3.49 17.76
CA LEU A 96 -5.77 -4.05 17.41
C LEU A 96 -5.31 -5.11 18.43
N MET A 97 -5.38 -4.80 19.72
CA MET A 97 -5.05 -5.75 20.79
C MET A 97 -5.91 -7.02 20.73
N THR A 98 -7.22 -6.85 20.49
CA THR A 98 -8.17 -7.95 20.40
C THR A 98 -7.86 -8.84 19.20
N ALA A 99 -7.62 -8.24 18.03
CA ALA A 99 -7.25 -8.97 16.83
C ALA A 99 -5.91 -9.70 16.99
N LEU A 100 -4.88 -9.04 17.53
CA LEU A 100 -3.59 -9.67 17.80
C LEU A 100 -3.75 -10.88 18.73
N ARG A 101 -4.54 -10.75 19.80
CA ARG A 101 -4.82 -11.86 20.72
C ARG A 101 -5.46 -13.04 20.00
N ILE A 102 -6.52 -12.81 19.22
CA ILE A 102 -7.21 -13.87 18.49
C ILE A 102 -6.29 -14.52 17.44
N ILE A 103 -5.47 -13.73 16.73
CA ILE A 103 -4.50 -14.26 15.77
C ILE A 103 -3.50 -15.16 16.49
N MET A 104 -2.88 -14.70 17.58
CA MET A 104 -1.86 -15.49 18.27
C MET A 104 -2.40 -16.76 18.89
N THR A 105 -3.56 -16.71 19.55
CA THR A 105 -4.17 -17.93 20.12
C THR A 105 -4.62 -18.92 19.05
N SER A 106 -4.79 -18.48 17.80
CA SER A 106 -5.07 -19.37 16.67
C SER A 106 -3.81 -19.95 16.02
N LEU A 107 -2.66 -19.26 16.10
CA LEU A 107 -1.39 -19.68 15.50
C LEU A 107 -0.49 -20.46 16.46
N VAL A 108 -0.68 -20.31 17.76
CA VAL A 108 0.14 -20.93 18.82
C VAL A 108 -0.80 -21.52 19.87
N SER A 109 -0.77 -22.84 20.01
CA SER A 109 -1.47 -23.53 21.10
C SER A 109 -0.92 -23.07 22.45
N ASP A 110 -1.80 -22.87 23.43
CA ASP A 110 -1.45 -22.50 24.82
C ASP A 110 -0.77 -21.13 25.00
N PHE A 111 -0.92 -20.21 24.04
CA PHE A 111 -0.40 -18.85 24.17
C PHE A 111 -1.06 -18.08 25.33
N ASN A 112 -0.31 -17.83 26.40
CA ASN A 112 -0.79 -17.15 27.62
C ASN A 112 -0.19 -15.74 27.81
N SER A 113 0.48 -15.18 26.80
CA SER A 113 1.09 -13.86 26.96
C SER A 113 0.05 -12.74 26.77
N HIS A 114 0.09 -11.76 27.66
CA HIS A 114 -0.76 -10.57 27.56
C HIS A 114 -0.30 -9.65 26.42
N VAL A 115 -1.22 -9.31 25.53
CA VAL A 115 -1.06 -8.23 24.54
C VAL A 115 -1.57 -6.95 25.17
N CYS A 116 -0.68 -5.98 25.34
CA CYS A 116 -0.98 -4.65 25.85
C CYS A 116 -0.20 -3.58 25.06
N PRO A 117 -0.65 -2.31 25.05
CA PRO A 117 0.12 -1.23 24.46
C PRO A 117 1.50 -1.13 25.10
N GLY A 118 2.53 -0.85 24.30
CA GLY A 118 3.92 -0.80 24.74
C GLY A 118 4.66 -2.15 24.80
N MET A 119 3.96 -3.28 24.62
CA MET A 119 4.60 -4.60 24.52
C MET A 119 5.18 -4.83 23.11
N PRO A 120 6.24 -5.65 22.96
CA PRO A 120 6.92 -5.87 21.67
C PRO A 120 5.98 -6.22 20.52
N THR A 121 5.06 -7.18 20.74
CA THR A 121 4.09 -7.62 19.73
C THR A 121 3.18 -6.48 19.27
N PHE A 122 2.66 -5.69 20.20
CA PHE A 122 1.79 -4.56 19.88
C PHE A 122 2.56 -3.48 19.12
N MET A 123 3.74 -3.09 19.61
CA MET A 123 4.55 -2.04 19.01
C MET A 123 5.04 -2.42 17.61
N LEU A 124 5.46 -3.68 17.41
CA LEU A 124 5.84 -4.20 16.10
C LEU A 124 4.64 -4.27 15.15
N ALA A 125 3.46 -4.67 15.61
CA ALA A 125 2.25 -4.68 14.81
C ALA A 125 1.87 -3.26 14.34
N THR A 126 1.84 -2.29 15.25
CA THR A 126 1.58 -0.88 14.94
C THR A 126 2.59 -0.32 13.94
N TRP A 127 3.88 -0.62 14.14
CA TRP A 127 4.92 -0.21 13.22
C TRP A 127 4.75 -0.83 11.82
N GLN A 128 4.43 -2.13 11.75
CA GLN A 128 4.19 -2.83 10.48
C GLN A 128 2.95 -2.29 9.76
N LEU A 129 1.89 -1.91 10.49
CA LEU A 129 0.75 -1.21 9.91
C LEU A 129 1.14 0.16 9.35
N GLY A 130 2.00 0.92 10.04
CA GLY A 130 2.54 2.18 9.53
C GLY A 130 3.37 2.02 8.25
N LEU A 131 4.20 0.98 8.18
CA LEU A 131 4.93 0.61 6.97
C LEU A 131 3.99 0.21 5.84
N TRP A 132 2.97 -0.60 6.15
CA TRP A 132 1.96 -1.03 5.19
C TRP A 132 1.20 0.17 4.60
N HIS A 133 0.76 1.12 5.43
CA HIS A 133 0.15 2.37 4.97
C HIS A 133 1.09 3.18 4.07
N SER A 134 2.35 3.33 4.48
CA SER A 134 3.35 4.08 3.72
C SER A 134 3.64 3.45 2.36
N ASN A 135 3.54 2.11 2.25
CA ASN A 135 3.70 1.38 1.00
C ASN A 135 2.63 1.72 -0.05
N PHE A 136 1.41 2.11 0.36
CA PHE A 136 0.41 2.59 -0.60
C PHE A 136 0.86 3.89 -1.24
N SER A 137 1.28 4.86 -0.43
CA SER A 137 1.71 6.17 -0.93
C SER A 137 2.94 6.06 -1.84
N SER A 138 3.97 5.31 -1.44
CA SER A 138 5.19 5.17 -2.25
C SER A 138 4.93 4.43 -3.56
N THR A 139 4.09 3.39 -3.54
CA THR A 139 3.69 2.65 -4.74
C THR A 139 2.85 3.54 -5.66
N ALA A 140 1.90 4.30 -5.12
CA ALA A 140 1.07 5.22 -5.90
C ALA A 140 1.89 6.29 -6.62
N ILE A 141 2.83 6.95 -5.92
CA ILE A 141 3.76 7.91 -6.53
C ILE A 141 4.54 7.25 -7.67
N THR A 142 5.05 6.04 -7.46
CA THR A 142 5.79 5.30 -8.50
C THR A 142 4.94 5.02 -9.73
N LEU A 143 3.68 4.59 -9.54
CA LEU A 143 2.75 4.30 -10.64
C LEU A 143 2.42 5.55 -11.45
N ILE A 144 2.14 6.67 -10.78
CA ILE A 144 1.80 7.93 -11.45
C ILE A 144 3.02 8.51 -12.16
N ALA A 145 4.18 8.57 -11.51
CA ALA A 145 5.41 9.05 -12.13
C ALA A 145 5.77 8.22 -13.37
N HIS A 146 5.61 6.90 -13.31
CA HIS A 146 5.82 6.03 -14.46
C HIS A 146 4.80 6.30 -15.58
N PHE A 147 3.52 6.51 -15.23
CA PHE A 147 2.48 6.85 -16.20
C PHE A 147 2.80 8.14 -16.95
N LEU A 148 3.14 9.21 -16.22
CA LEU A 148 3.50 10.50 -16.79
C LEU A 148 4.73 10.36 -17.70
N ALA A 149 5.80 9.71 -17.24
CA ALA A 149 7.01 9.51 -18.04
C ALA A 149 6.85 8.58 -19.27
N SER A 150 5.71 7.90 -19.43
CA SER A 150 5.50 6.92 -20.50
C SER A 150 4.86 7.50 -21.76
N ASP A 151 4.62 8.82 -21.84
CA ASP A 151 4.12 9.46 -23.06
C ASP A 151 5.29 9.73 -24.04
N PRO A 152 5.36 9.03 -25.18
CA PRO A 152 6.52 9.05 -26.06
C PRO A 152 6.54 10.22 -27.05
N ASP A 153 5.49 11.05 -27.09
CA ASP A 153 5.29 12.05 -28.16
C ASP A 153 5.82 13.46 -27.84
N ASP A 154 6.53 13.67 -26.73
CA ASP A 154 7.13 14.98 -26.44
C ASP A 154 8.50 14.86 -25.75
N ASP A 155 9.55 15.33 -26.43
CA ASP A 155 10.96 15.34 -25.95
C ASP A 155 11.19 16.26 -24.72
N ALA A 156 10.14 16.88 -24.21
CA ALA A 156 10.05 17.34 -22.83
C ALA A 156 8.56 17.46 -22.49
N GLN A 157 7.99 16.53 -21.71
CA GLN A 157 6.75 16.84 -21.01
C GLN A 157 6.98 18.10 -20.19
N SER A 158 6.44 19.22 -20.67
CA SER A 158 6.54 20.47 -19.95
C SER A 158 5.86 20.31 -18.60
N ALA A 159 6.37 21.02 -17.59
CA ALA A 159 5.73 21.13 -16.28
C ALA A 159 4.22 21.41 -16.40
N THR A 160 3.84 22.21 -17.40
CA THR A 160 2.46 22.56 -17.73
C THR A 160 1.62 21.36 -18.20
N ALA A 161 2.19 20.44 -18.99
CA ALA A 161 1.48 19.24 -19.45
C ALA A 161 1.23 18.23 -18.32
N VAL A 162 2.23 18.07 -17.43
CA VAL A 162 2.10 17.24 -16.22
C VAL A 162 1.01 17.79 -15.32
N ARG A 163 1.08 19.09 -15.02
CA ARG A 163 0.08 19.82 -14.22
C ARG A 163 -1.33 19.67 -14.78
N TRP A 164 -1.49 19.88 -16.08
CA TRP A 164 -2.78 19.72 -16.74
C TRP A 164 -3.32 18.29 -16.60
N THR A 165 -2.47 17.28 -16.84
CA THR A 165 -2.86 15.87 -16.72
C THR A 165 -3.27 15.52 -15.28
N CYS A 166 -2.52 15.98 -14.28
CA CYS A 166 -2.88 15.78 -12.87
C CYS A 166 -4.23 16.40 -12.52
N ASN A 167 -4.49 17.63 -12.97
CA ASN A 167 -5.75 18.31 -12.73
C ASN A 167 -6.93 17.62 -13.42
N GLU A 168 -6.77 17.16 -14.68
CA GLU A 168 -7.82 16.39 -15.36
C GLU A 168 -8.13 15.08 -14.64
N LEU A 169 -7.11 14.40 -14.08
CA LEU A 169 -7.31 13.17 -13.31
C LEU A 169 -8.06 13.43 -11.99
N ILE A 170 -7.80 14.54 -11.32
CA ILE A 170 -8.43 14.92 -10.04
C ILE A 170 -9.82 15.53 -10.28
N ASP A 171 -9.89 16.62 -11.04
CA ASP A 171 -11.07 17.47 -11.22
C ASP A 171 -12.07 16.89 -12.23
N GLY A 172 -11.60 16.05 -13.16
CA GLY A 172 -12.43 15.30 -14.10
C GLY A 172 -13.20 14.16 -13.44
N LEU A 173 -13.98 14.44 -12.38
CA LEU A 173 -14.79 13.46 -11.65
C LEU A 173 -13.97 12.32 -11.00
N LEU A 174 -12.73 12.57 -10.59
CA LEU A 174 -11.81 11.54 -10.12
C LEU A 174 -11.64 10.43 -11.16
N SER A 175 -11.43 10.79 -12.43
CA SER A 175 -11.33 9.86 -13.56
C SER A 175 -10.26 8.78 -13.33
N PHE A 176 -9.25 9.05 -12.50
CA PHE A 176 -8.28 8.05 -12.06
C PHE A 176 -8.88 6.85 -11.32
N LEU A 177 -10.14 6.89 -10.88
CA LEU A 177 -10.85 5.77 -10.26
C LEU A 177 -11.44 4.81 -11.30
N TYR A 178 -11.75 5.29 -12.48
CA TYR A 178 -12.53 4.55 -13.46
C TYR A 178 -11.63 3.78 -14.43
N GLN A 179 -12.16 2.68 -14.95
CA GLN A 179 -11.47 1.90 -15.97
C GLN A 179 -11.14 2.74 -17.22
N ASP A 180 -12.09 3.57 -17.64
CA ASP A 180 -11.97 4.48 -18.76
C ASP A 180 -12.07 5.93 -18.25
N LEU A 181 -11.21 6.82 -18.73
CA LEU A 181 -11.14 8.23 -18.29
C LEU A 181 -12.41 9.03 -18.62
N ASP A 182 -13.17 8.58 -19.62
CA ASP A 182 -14.38 9.27 -20.12
C ASP A 182 -15.68 8.73 -19.50
N ALA A 183 -15.60 7.74 -18.60
CA ALA A 183 -16.78 6.99 -18.15
C ALA A 183 -17.36 7.54 -16.83
N THR A 184 -18.60 8.04 -16.89
CA THR A 184 -19.47 8.30 -15.72
C THR A 184 -20.15 7.04 -15.18
N ASN A 185 -19.80 5.87 -15.72
CA ASN A 185 -20.42 4.62 -15.31
C ASN A 185 -19.86 4.14 -13.98
N LEU A 186 -20.64 4.34 -12.91
CA LEU A 186 -20.34 3.89 -11.55
C LEU A 186 -20.04 2.39 -11.45
N ALA A 187 -20.50 1.56 -12.39
CA ALA A 187 -20.18 0.14 -12.42
C ALA A 187 -18.69 -0.16 -12.65
N HIS A 188 -17.93 0.81 -13.20
CA HIS A 188 -16.49 0.70 -13.45
C HIS A 188 -15.64 1.51 -12.48
N ALA A 189 -16.22 2.00 -11.38
CA ALA A 189 -15.46 2.66 -10.33
C ALA A 189 -14.47 1.67 -9.67
N TYR A 190 -13.30 2.18 -9.27
CA TYR A 190 -12.17 1.43 -8.69
C TYR A 190 -11.53 0.38 -9.61
N GLN A 191 -11.82 0.42 -10.92
CA GLN A 191 -11.26 -0.51 -11.91
C GLN A 191 -10.14 0.12 -12.74
N SER A 192 -9.71 1.34 -12.41
CA SER A 192 -8.56 1.93 -13.10
C SER A 192 -7.30 1.11 -12.90
N HIS A 193 -6.36 1.26 -13.83
CA HIS A 193 -5.06 0.62 -13.74
C HIS A 193 -4.32 0.99 -12.45
N PHE A 194 -4.40 2.26 -12.03
CA PHE A 194 -3.77 2.73 -10.80
C PHE A 194 -4.31 2.00 -9.58
N ILE A 195 -5.64 1.89 -9.46
CA ILE A 195 -6.28 1.26 -8.30
C ILE A 195 -6.00 -0.24 -8.27
N LEU A 196 -6.16 -0.94 -9.40
CA LEU A 196 -5.97 -2.39 -9.47
C LEU A 196 -4.51 -2.79 -9.22
N GLN A 197 -3.55 -2.07 -9.79
CA GLN A 197 -2.13 -2.34 -9.55
C GLN A 197 -1.74 -2.01 -8.11
N LEU A 198 -2.16 -0.86 -7.59
CA LEU A 198 -1.86 -0.48 -6.22
C LEU A 198 -2.46 -1.49 -5.22
N PHE A 199 -3.71 -1.91 -5.42
CA PHE A 199 -4.37 -2.92 -4.61
C PHE A 199 -3.61 -4.26 -4.64
N ALA A 200 -3.21 -4.71 -5.83
CA ALA A 200 -2.48 -5.96 -5.99
C ALA A 200 -1.13 -5.92 -5.27
N HIS A 201 -0.35 -4.85 -5.46
CA HIS A 201 1.01 -4.74 -4.92
C HIS A 201 1.05 -4.37 -3.44
N ALA A 202 0.25 -3.40 -3.00
CA ALA A 202 0.30 -2.87 -1.65
C ALA A 202 -0.54 -3.69 -0.64
N HIS A 203 -1.50 -4.49 -1.11
CA HIS A 203 -2.37 -5.26 -0.21
C HIS A 203 -2.42 -6.75 -0.49
N LEU A 204 -2.82 -7.17 -1.70
CA LEU A 204 -3.02 -8.60 -1.98
C LEU A 204 -1.73 -9.39 -1.81
N TRP A 205 -0.62 -8.87 -2.30
CA TRP A 205 0.66 -9.54 -2.21
C TRP A 205 1.15 -9.74 -0.76
N PRO A 206 1.15 -8.73 0.12
CA PRO A 206 1.41 -8.92 1.55
C PRO A 206 0.46 -9.92 2.23
N CYS A 207 -0.79 -10.02 1.77
CA CYS A 207 -1.81 -10.87 2.39
C CYS A 207 -1.89 -12.29 1.81
N ILE A 208 -1.11 -12.63 0.78
CA ILE A 208 -1.27 -13.88 0.00
C ILE A 208 -1.18 -15.16 0.84
N ARG A 209 -0.49 -15.12 1.99
CA ARG A 209 -0.34 -16.24 2.92
C ARG A 209 -1.22 -16.15 4.16
N CYS A 210 -2.25 -15.30 4.15
CA CYS A 210 -3.17 -15.16 5.27
C CYS A 210 -3.89 -16.49 5.57
N PRO A 211 -3.61 -17.16 6.72
CA PRO A 211 -4.34 -18.34 7.14
C PRO A 211 -5.81 -18.03 7.43
N ASP A 212 -6.63 -19.09 7.43
CA ASP A 212 -8.01 -18.98 7.85
C ASP A 212 -8.08 -18.98 9.38
N ILE A 213 -8.40 -17.82 9.93
CA ILE A 213 -8.68 -17.61 11.35
C ILE A 213 -10.18 -17.32 11.51
N PRO A 214 -11.00 -18.31 11.90
CA PRO A 214 -12.44 -18.15 12.06
C PRO A 214 -12.82 -17.08 13.08
N GLY A 215 -12.05 -16.94 14.17
CA GLY A 215 -12.29 -15.92 15.20
C GLY A 215 -12.17 -14.48 14.70
N LEU A 216 -11.51 -14.27 13.55
CA LEU A 216 -11.46 -12.97 12.86
C LEU A 216 -12.43 -12.90 11.67
N GLY A 217 -13.09 -13.99 11.27
CA GLY A 217 -13.91 -14.00 10.05
C GLY A 217 -13.10 -13.82 8.76
N THR A 218 -11.81 -14.17 8.75
CA THR A 218 -10.89 -14.02 7.59
C THR A 218 -11.44 -14.56 6.26
N ASN A 219 -12.22 -15.65 6.28
CA ASN A 219 -12.86 -16.19 5.08
C ASN A 219 -13.93 -15.26 4.48
N ALA A 220 -14.69 -14.55 5.33
CA ALA A 220 -15.60 -13.51 4.87
C ALA A 220 -14.83 -12.28 4.37
N MET A 221 -13.73 -11.94 5.05
CA MET A 221 -12.87 -10.81 4.66
C MET A 221 -12.28 -10.98 3.26
N LYS A 222 -11.72 -12.16 2.95
CA LYS A 222 -11.17 -12.48 1.63
C LYS A 222 -12.19 -12.30 0.49
N LYS A 223 -13.49 -12.43 0.77
CA LYS A 223 -14.56 -12.30 -0.22
C LYS A 223 -15.12 -10.88 -0.34
N HIS A 224 -15.20 -10.15 0.76
CA HIS A 224 -16.03 -8.94 0.84
C HIS A 224 -15.35 -7.73 1.48
N ALA A 225 -14.23 -7.91 2.18
CA ALA A 225 -13.58 -6.84 2.95
C ALA A 225 -12.50 -6.09 2.16
N VAL A 226 -12.83 -5.70 0.93
CA VAL A 226 -11.92 -4.91 0.07
C VAL A 226 -12.18 -3.41 0.15
N ARG A 227 -13.34 -2.99 0.71
CA ARG A 227 -13.78 -1.59 0.68
C ARG A 227 -12.78 -0.63 1.32
N GLY A 228 -12.29 -0.95 2.52
CA GLY A 228 -11.31 -0.12 3.23
C GLY A 228 -10.04 0.08 2.42
N VAL A 229 -9.50 -1.01 1.87
CA VAL A 229 -8.29 -0.98 1.04
C VAL A 229 -8.50 -0.25 -0.28
N LEU A 230 -9.64 -0.40 -0.94
CA LEU A 230 -9.92 0.33 -2.17
C LEU A 230 -10.02 1.85 -1.91
N SER A 231 -10.62 2.25 -0.79
CA SER A 231 -10.60 3.64 -0.32
C SER A 231 -9.16 4.12 -0.06
N LEU A 232 -8.33 3.28 0.54
CA LEU A 232 -6.91 3.58 0.78
C LEU A 232 -6.12 3.75 -0.53
N CYS A 233 -6.38 2.90 -1.52
CA CYS A 233 -5.79 3.03 -2.85
C CYS A 233 -6.20 4.36 -3.50
N ALA A 234 -7.49 4.69 -3.46
CA ALA A 234 -8.01 5.94 -4.00
C ALA A 234 -7.38 7.17 -3.35
N ALA A 235 -7.32 7.19 -2.02
CA ALA A 235 -6.70 8.28 -1.26
C ALA A 235 -5.19 8.41 -1.59
N ALA A 236 -4.47 7.29 -1.69
CA ALA A 236 -3.05 7.29 -2.01
C ALA A 236 -2.78 7.81 -3.44
N VAL A 237 -3.57 7.41 -4.44
CA VAL A 237 -3.45 7.92 -5.82
C VAL A 237 -3.77 9.41 -5.87
N HIS A 238 -4.88 9.84 -5.26
CA HIS A 238 -5.25 11.25 -5.17
C HIS A 238 -4.13 12.10 -4.56
N ASN A 239 -3.64 11.73 -3.38
CA ASN A 239 -2.59 12.46 -2.70
C ASN A 239 -1.29 12.50 -3.51
N SER A 240 -0.96 11.41 -4.21
CA SER A 240 0.22 11.35 -5.06
C SER A 240 0.12 12.28 -6.26
N LEU A 241 -1.05 12.36 -6.91
CA LEU A 241 -1.32 13.33 -7.98
C LEU A 241 -1.17 14.77 -7.47
N SER A 242 -1.73 15.09 -6.29
CA SER A 242 -1.60 16.42 -5.68
C SER A 242 -0.14 16.78 -5.34
N VAL A 243 0.62 15.82 -4.80
CA VAL A 243 2.04 16.04 -4.45
C VAL A 243 2.88 16.29 -5.71
N ILE A 244 2.62 15.54 -6.78
CA ILE A 244 3.33 15.71 -8.06
C ILE A 244 2.96 17.06 -8.70
N ASP A 245 1.68 17.46 -8.68
CA ASP A 245 1.25 18.77 -9.20
C ASP A 245 1.98 19.93 -8.50
N LEU A 246 2.18 19.85 -7.18
CA LEU A 246 2.91 20.89 -6.42
C LEU A 246 4.40 21.00 -6.75
N GLN A 247 4.99 20.00 -7.42
CA GLN A 247 6.39 20.04 -7.83
C GLN A 247 6.62 20.78 -9.16
N PHE A 248 5.54 21.21 -9.83
CA PHE A 248 5.56 21.84 -11.17
C PHE A 248 4.77 23.15 -11.25
#